data_AF-A0A7L0KJJ2-F1
#
_entry.id   AF-A0A7L0KJJ2-F1
#
_cell.length_a   1.000
_cell.length_b   1.000
_cell.length_c   1.000
_cell.angle_alpha   90.00
_cell.angle_beta   90.00
_cell.angle_gamma   90.00
#
_symmetry.space_group_name_H-M   'P 1'
#
loop_
_entity.id
_entity.type
_entity.pdbx_description
1 polymer ?
#
loop_
_entity_poly.entity_id
_entity_poly.type
_entity_poly.pdbx_seq_one_letter_code
_entity_poly.pdbx_strand_id
1 'polypeptide(L)'
;QLSVDQVSAEQPLGLKEQEWAGPEALCPGWLDEEVSDGEVPEDTGDPDSATHAYEVLQSALRQEGLPLTVDRTAEPRTGFGPLDMTVCILGSPTAFLPVLLEGGTRCPGAMVLCLSPAWASRVPSETSPGAWSLLLSRGVSFEAGGRSALEEFAPPRRATYVTGTFGAGAESGWVGELARDLDCPTGGS
;
A
#
# COMPACT_ATOMS: atom_id res chain seq x y z
N GLN A 1 -5.14 20.22 -60.90
CA GLN A 1 -3.97 20.24 -61.79
C GLN A 1 -2.75 19.81 -60.99
N LEU A 2 -1.90 19.00 -61.61
CA LEU A 2 -0.65 18.38 -61.14
C LEU A 2 0.39 19.43 -60.66
N SER A 3 1.10 19.21 -59.53
CA SER A 3 2.49 18.66 -59.41
C SER A 3 3.57 19.71 -59.78
N VAL A 4 4.71 19.95 -59.11
CA VAL A 4 5.82 19.11 -58.59
C VAL A 4 6.76 20.04 -57.77
N ASP A 5 7.38 19.45 -56.74
CA ASP A 5 8.66 19.69 -56.03
C ASP A 5 9.38 21.05 -55.99
N GLN A 6 9.90 21.35 -54.78
CA GLN A 6 11.32 21.69 -54.62
C GLN A 6 11.85 21.26 -53.24
N VAL A 7 12.78 20.31 -53.28
CA VAL A 7 13.68 19.87 -52.22
C VAL A 7 14.82 20.89 -52.05
N SER A 8 15.23 21.18 -50.81
CA SER A 8 16.56 21.75 -50.54
C SER A 8 17.09 21.30 -49.19
N ALA A 9 18.40 21.09 -49.20
CA ALA A 9 19.22 20.26 -48.33
C ALA A 9 19.48 20.81 -46.91
N GLU A 10 19.61 19.85 -45.99
CA GLU A 10 20.68 19.69 -44.98
C GLU A 10 21.06 20.87 -44.06
N GLN A 11 20.92 20.63 -42.74
CA GLN A 11 22.08 20.48 -41.86
C GLN A 11 21.68 19.82 -40.52
N PRO A 12 22.32 18.70 -40.12
CA PRO A 12 22.10 18.06 -38.83
C PRO A 12 22.91 18.77 -37.74
N LEU A 13 22.23 19.18 -36.66
CA LEU A 13 22.88 19.66 -35.44
C LEU A 13 23.63 18.51 -34.78
N GLY A 14 24.93 18.70 -34.61
CA GLY A 14 25.86 17.68 -34.12
C GLY A 14 25.49 17.13 -32.76
N LEU A 15 25.22 15.82 -32.72
CA LEU A 15 25.32 15.00 -31.53
C LEU A 15 26.80 14.77 -31.24
N LYS A 16 27.32 15.45 -30.21
CA LYS A 16 28.63 15.13 -29.66
C LYS A 16 28.47 13.89 -28.79
N GLU A 17 28.84 12.75 -29.34
CA GLU A 17 28.97 11.48 -28.63
C GLU A 17 29.89 11.67 -27.41
N GLN A 18 29.36 11.41 -26.22
CA GLN A 18 30.17 11.28 -25.01
C GLN A 18 30.58 9.81 -24.89
N GLU A 19 31.78 9.55 -25.39
CA GLU A 19 32.55 8.34 -25.19
C GLU A 19 32.94 8.23 -23.70
N TRP A 20 32.28 7.32 -22.94
CA TRP A 20 32.77 6.93 -21.63
C TRP A 20 33.65 5.68 -21.75
N ALA A 21 34.95 5.91 -21.70
CA ALA A 21 35.97 4.90 -21.51
C ALA A 21 35.83 4.23 -20.12
N GLY A 22 35.92 2.89 -20.06
CA GLY A 22 36.41 2.18 -18.87
C GLY A 22 37.90 1.82 -19.05
N PRO A 23 38.52 1.02 -18.15
CA PRO A 23 38.17 0.63 -16.79
C PRO A 23 39.32 0.98 -15.79
N GLU A 24 39.24 0.45 -14.56
CA GLU A 24 40.30 0.35 -13.52
C GLU A 24 40.39 1.48 -12.49
N ALA A 25 39.70 1.29 -11.36
CA ALA A 25 40.23 1.67 -10.06
C ALA A 25 39.94 0.52 -9.07
N LEU A 26 41.00 -0.19 -8.73
CA LEU A 26 41.08 -1.20 -7.68
C LEU A 26 40.78 -0.53 -6.33
N CYS A 27 39.86 -1.08 -5.55
CA CYS A 27 39.73 -0.77 -4.11
C CYS A 27 40.10 -2.03 -3.31
N PRO A 28 41.13 -1.98 -2.44
CA PRO A 28 41.51 -3.09 -1.58
C PRO A 28 40.69 -3.08 -0.27
N GLY A 29 40.39 -4.27 0.25
CA GLY A 29 40.06 -4.48 1.66
C GLY A 29 38.68 -5.07 1.92
N TRP A 30 38.49 -6.36 1.66
CA TRP A 30 37.50 -7.15 2.39
C TRP A 30 38.25 -7.81 3.55
N LEU A 31 37.99 -7.32 4.76
CA LEU A 31 38.34 -8.02 5.99
C LEU A 31 37.12 -8.79 6.47
N ASP A 32 37.41 -10.01 6.89
CA ASP A 32 36.57 -11.11 7.32
C ASP A 32 35.32 -10.79 8.17
N GLU A 33 34.40 -11.73 8.01
CA GLU A 33 33.14 -11.97 8.71
C GLU A 33 33.22 -11.84 10.23
N GLU A 34 32.19 -11.22 10.80
CA GLU A 34 31.58 -11.66 12.07
C GLU A 34 30.06 -11.66 11.81
N VAL A 35 29.50 -12.81 11.38
CA VAL A 35 28.05 -13.02 11.36
C VAL A 35 27.62 -13.16 12.82
N SER A 36 27.17 -12.06 13.40
CA SER A 36 26.41 -12.10 14.64
C SER A 36 25.08 -12.78 14.32
N ASP A 37 24.88 -13.95 14.91
CA ASP A 37 23.63 -14.71 14.91
C ASP A 37 22.58 -13.89 15.69
N GLY A 38 22.09 -12.85 15.02
CA GLY A 38 21.00 -12.01 15.48
C GLY A 38 19.71 -12.73 15.14
N GLU A 39 19.13 -13.33 16.18
CA GLU A 39 17.78 -13.86 16.22
C GLU A 39 16.87 -13.05 15.29
N VAL A 40 16.43 -13.68 14.20
CA VAL A 40 15.39 -13.13 13.32
C VAL A 40 14.20 -12.85 14.24
N PRO A 41 13.74 -11.60 14.41
CA PRO A 41 12.53 -11.37 15.16
C PRO A 41 11.44 -12.10 14.39
N GLU A 42 10.85 -13.12 14.99
CA GLU A 42 9.61 -13.68 14.52
C GLU A 42 8.62 -12.52 14.51
N ASP A 43 8.37 -11.94 13.34
CA ASP A 43 7.42 -10.84 13.08
C ASP A 43 6.00 -11.40 13.23
N THR A 44 5.70 -11.75 14.47
CA THR A 44 4.36 -12.08 14.92
C THR A 44 3.77 -10.74 15.28
N GLY A 45 3.10 -10.09 14.32
CA GLY A 45 2.41 -8.82 14.56
C GLY A 45 1.65 -8.89 15.88
N ASP A 46 2.04 -8.02 16.82
CA ASP A 46 1.59 -8.07 18.20
C ASP A 46 0.04 -8.01 18.24
N PRO A 47 -0.64 -9.09 18.68
CA PRO A 47 -2.10 -9.12 18.76
C PRO A 47 -2.65 -8.03 19.70
N ASP A 48 -1.84 -7.55 20.65
CA ASP A 48 -2.20 -6.48 21.56
C ASP A 48 -2.29 -5.13 20.82
N SER A 49 -1.47 -4.92 19.79
CA SER A 49 -1.48 -3.70 18.96
C SER A 49 -2.77 -3.58 18.14
N ALA A 50 -3.20 -4.68 17.51
CA ALA A 50 -4.43 -4.71 16.71
C ALA A 50 -5.67 -4.45 17.57
N THR A 51 -5.70 -5.04 18.77
CA THR A 51 -6.75 -4.87 19.77
C THR A 51 -6.83 -3.42 20.21
N HIS A 52 -5.69 -2.82 20.56
CA HIS A 52 -5.63 -1.41 20.95
C HIS A 52 -6.10 -0.47 19.83
N ALA A 53 -5.64 -0.68 18.59
CA ALA A 53 -6.07 0.13 17.46
C ALA A 53 -7.59 -0.02 17.18
N TYR A 54 -8.15 -1.22 17.38
CA TYR A 54 -9.59 -1.45 17.30
C TYR A 54 -10.36 -0.69 18.39
N GLU A 55 -9.87 -0.66 19.64
CA GLU A 55 -10.46 0.12 20.73
C GLU A 55 -10.42 1.64 20.46
N VAL A 56 -9.32 2.13 19.89
CA VAL A 56 -9.19 3.52 19.43
C VAL A 56 -10.26 3.84 18.39
N LEU A 57 -10.47 2.95 17.40
CA LEU A 57 -11.55 3.10 16.42
C LEU A 57 -12.93 3.15 17.11
N GLN A 58 -13.23 2.21 18.01
CA GLN A 58 -14.53 2.18 18.69
C GLN A 58 -14.77 3.46 19.52
N SER A 59 -13.73 4.00 20.11
CA SER A 59 -13.79 5.25 20.87
C SER A 59 -14.05 6.45 19.96
N ALA A 60 -13.37 6.53 18.82
CA ALA A 60 -13.56 7.60 17.84
C ALA A 60 -14.98 7.58 17.25
N LEU A 61 -15.49 6.41 16.85
CA LEU A 61 -16.87 6.26 16.36
C LEU A 61 -17.90 6.74 17.40
N ARG A 62 -17.70 6.38 18.68
CA ARG A 62 -18.58 6.82 19.78
C ARG A 62 -18.54 8.34 19.98
N GLN A 63 -17.37 8.96 19.90
CA GLN A 63 -17.22 10.41 20.04
C GLN A 63 -17.93 11.18 18.92
N GLU A 64 -17.94 10.63 17.71
CA GLU A 64 -18.67 11.18 16.55
C GLU A 64 -20.17 10.83 16.55
N GLY A 65 -20.66 10.10 17.54
CA GLY A 65 -22.06 9.67 17.61
C GLY A 65 -22.45 8.64 16.54
N LEU A 66 -21.48 7.90 16.01
CA LEU A 66 -21.66 6.89 14.96
C LEU A 66 -21.87 5.49 15.57
N PRO A 67 -22.47 4.55 14.81
CA PRO A 67 -22.56 3.15 15.20
C PRO A 67 -21.18 2.54 15.44
N LEU A 68 -21.08 1.65 16.42
CA LEU A 68 -19.86 0.84 16.63
C LEU A 68 -19.67 -0.15 15.47
N THR A 69 -18.43 -0.59 15.29
CA THR A 69 -18.09 -1.56 14.26
C THR A 69 -18.77 -2.90 14.53
N VAL A 70 -19.44 -3.46 13.53
CA VAL A 70 -20.08 -4.78 13.61
C VAL A 70 -19.05 -5.86 13.30
N ASP A 71 -18.93 -6.87 14.14
CA ASP A 71 -18.09 -8.03 13.85
C ASP A 71 -18.82 -8.98 12.88
N ARG A 72 -18.23 -9.21 11.71
CA ARG A 72 -18.70 -10.13 10.66
C ARG A 72 -17.67 -11.22 10.34
N THR A 73 -16.68 -11.43 11.20
CA THR A 73 -15.58 -12.37 10.93
C THR A 73 -16.02 -13.83 10.87
N ALA A 74 -17.16 -14.19 11.46
CA ALA A 74 -17.73 -15.54 11.38
C ALA A 74 -18.15 -15.97 9.97
N GLU A 75 -18.38 -15.01 9.06
CA GLU A 75 -18.78 -15.26 7.68
C GLU A 75 -17.83 -14.51 6.73
N PRO A 76 -16.71 -15.13 6.33
CA PRO A 76 -15.73 -14.50 5.45
C PRO A 76 -16.38 -13.97 4.17
N ARG A 77 -16.09 -12.72 3.85
CA ARG A 77 -16.64 -12.05 2.69
C ARG A 77 -15.93 -12.55 1.45
N THR A 78 -16.73 -13.03 0.50
CA THR A 78 -16.27 -13.65 -0.75
C THR A 78 -16.78 -12.85 -1.96
N GLY A 79 -16.40 -13.27 -3.17
CA GLY A 79 -16.95 -12.73 -4.41
C GLY A 79 -16.26 -11.47 -4.93
N PHE A 80 -15.13 -11.07 -4.34
CA PHE A 80 -14.32 -9.98 -4.89
C PHE A 80 -13.63 -10.43 -6.18
N GLY A 81 -13.89 -9.70 -7.26
CA GLY A 81 -13.23 -9.85 -8.54
C GLY A 81 -12.05 -8.89 -8.72
N PRO A 82 -11.27 -9.05 -9.80
CA PRO A 82 -10.12 -8.20 -10.11
C PRO A 82 -10.47 -6.72 -10.35
N LEU A 83 -11.74 -6.41 -10.62
CA LEU A 83 -12.23 -5.05 -10.89
C LEU A 83 -12.76 -4.36 -9.63
N ASP A 84 -12.87 -5.07 -8.51
CA ASP A 84 -13.35 -4.46 -7.27
C ASP A 84 -12.30 -3.50 -6.71
N MET A 85 -12.72 -2.25 -6.53
CA MET A 85 -11.89 -1.23 -5.92
C MET A 85 -11.70 -1.53 -4.43
N THR A 86 -10.47 -1.43 -3.97
CA THR A 86 -10.08 -1.50 -2.56
C THR A 86 -9.10 -0.38 -2.26
N VAL A 87 -9.50 0.54 -1.38
CA VAL A 87 -8.60 1.56 -0.83
C VAL A 87 -8.20 1.11 0.56
N CYS A 88 -6.97 0.62 0.68
CA CYS A 88 -6.43 0.18 1.96
C CYS A 88 -5.82 1.36 2.70
N ILE A 89 -6.27 1.56 3.94
CA ILE A 89 -5.73 2.56 4.86
C ILE A 89 -4.84 1.85 5.88
N LEU A 90 -3.54 2.17 5.86
CA LEU A 90 -2.51 1.68 6.76
C LEU A 90 -2.15 2.80 7.75
N GLY A 91 -2.99 3.07 8.75
CA GLY A 91 -2.76 4.21 9.63
C GLY A 91 -3.67 4.29 10.85
N SER A 92 -3.43 5.29 11.69
CA SER A 92 -4.23 5.51 12.90
C SER A 92 -5.72 5.70 12.56
N PRO A 93 -6.65 4.97 13.21
CA PRO A 93 -8.07 5.11 12.96
C PRO A 93 -8.57 6.55 13.07
N THR A 94 -8.10 7.29 14.08
CA THR A 94 -8.56 8.67 14.34
C THR A 94 -8.10 9.64 13.26
N ALA A 95 -6.87 9.51 12.78
CA ALA A 95 -6.32 10.41 11.75
C ALA A 95 -7.04 10.24 10.41
N PHE A 96 -7.49 9.02 10.11
CA PHE A 96 -8.12 8.68 8.84
C PHE A 96 -9.64 8.59 8.88
N LEU A 97 -10.28 8.73 10.06
CA LEU A 97 -11.72 8.59 10.21
C LEU A 97 -12.52 9.44 9.21
N PRO A 98 -12.22 10.74 8.97
CA PRO A 98 -12.97 11.53 7.99
C PRO A 98 -12.89 10.96 6.57
N VAL A 99 -11.71 10.50 6.15
CA VAL A 99 -11.48 9.90 4.82
C VAL A 99 -12.21 8.57 4.70
N LEU A 100 -12.19 7.75 5.75
CA LEU A 100 -12.90 6.48 5.81
C LEU A 100 -14.42 6.68 5.69
N LEU A 101 -14.98 7.68 6.38
CA LEU A 101 -16.42 7.99 6.37
C LEU A 101 -16.91 8.57 5.04
N GLU A 102 -16.20 9.57 4.49
CA GLU A 102 -16.56 10.13 3.18
C GLU A 102 -16.37 9.08 2.08
N GLY A 103 -15.23 8.38 2.09
CA GLY A 103 -14.96 7.31 1.12
C GLY A 103 -15.98 6.17 1.21
N GLY A 104 -16.38 5.75 2.41
CA GLY A 104 -17.40 4.73 2.62
C GLY A 104 -18.80 5.17 2.15
N THR A 105 -19.06 6.49 2.12
CA THR A 105 -20.29 7.04 1.54
C THR A 105 -20.26 7.04 0.01
N ARG A 106 -19.10 7.31 -0.60
CA ARG A 106 -18.94 7.31 -2.07
C ARG A 106 -18.83 5.93 -2.67
N CYS A 107 -18.09 5.05 -2.01
CA CYS A 107 -17.78 3.70 -2.45
C CYS A 107 -17.97 2.72 -1.27
N PRO A 108 -19.22 2.35 -0.94
CA PRO A 108 -19.50 1.48 0.20
C PRO A 108 -18.73 0.16 0.14
N GLY A 109 -18.04 -0.16 1.23
CA GLY A 109 -17.24 -1.38 1.38
C GLY A 109 -15.92 -1.39 0.59
N ALA A 110 -15.56 -0.31 -0.11
CA ALA A 110 -14.26 -0.17 -0.80
C ALA A 110 -13.16 0.37 0.11
N MET A 111 -13.52 1.22 1.08
CA MET A 111 -12.60 1.74 2.08
C MET A 111 -12.35 0.70 3.16
N VAL A 112 -11.11 0.25 3.30
CA VAL A 112 -10.73 -0.80 4.26
C VAL A 112 -9.57 -0.31 5.14
N LEU A 113 -9.82 -0.19 6.43
CA LEU A 113 -8.80 0.11 7.43
C LEU A 113 -8.10 -1.18 7.87
N CYS A 114 -6.79 -1.24 7.70
CA CYS A 114 -5.96 -2.33 8.21
C CYS A 114 -5.36 -1.92 9.55
N LEU A 115 -5.60 -2.70 10.60
CA LEU A 115 -5.16 -2.37 11.97
C LEU A 115 -3.90 -3.11 12.42
N SER A 116 -3.43 -4.08 11.63
CA SER A 116 -2.31 -4.95 11.97
C SER A 116 -1.59 -5.45 10.72
N PRO A 117 -0.26 -5.60 10.74
CA PRO A 117 0.47 -6.22 9.63
C PRO A 117 0.01 -7.66 9.36
N ALA A 118 -0.39 -8.41 10.38
CA ALA A 118 -0.86 -9.79 10.25
C ALA A 118 -2.14 -9.93 9.41
N TRP A 119 -2.85 -8.83 9.13
CA TRP A 119 -4.07 -8.82 8.32
C TRP A 119 -3.78 -8.61 6.83
N ALA A 120 -2.52 -8.38 6.48
CA ALA A 120 -2.08 -8.14 5.12
C ALA A 120 -0.90 -9.04 4.76
N SER A 121 -0.78 -9.37 3.49
CA SER A 121 0.38 -10.06 2.94
C SER A 121 0.83 -9.38 1.66
N ARG A 122 2.13 -9.45 1.40
CA ARG A 122 2.73 -9.00 0.14
C ARG A 122 2.99 -10.21 -0.72
N VAL A 123 2.59 -10.13 -1.98
CA VAL A 123 2.90 -11.15 -2.98
C VAL A 123 3.58 -10.49 -4.17
N PRO A 124 4.49 -11.18 -4.88
CA PRO A 124 5.06 -10.64 -6.11
C PRO A 124 3.98 -10.20 -7.08
N SER A 125 4.14 -9.02 -7.67
CA SER A 125 3.19 -8.52 -8.66
C SER A 125 3.20 -9.41 -9.92
N GLU A 126 2.02 -9.75 -10.40
CA GLU A 126 1.86 -10.49 -11.66
C GLU A 126 2.09 -9.58 -12.89
N THR A 127 1.95 -8.27 -12.72
CA THR A 127 1.96 -7.30 -13.83
C THR A 127 3.19 -6.40 -13.85
N SER A 128 3.91 -6.29 -12.73
CA SER A 128 4.99 -5.34 -12.54
C SER A 128 6.22 -6.01 -11.92
N PRO A 129 7.20 -6.48 -12.72
CA PRO A 129 8.40 -7.14 -12.20
C PRO A 129 9.13 -6.27 -11.17
N GLY A 130 9.47 -6.87 -10.03
CA GLY A 130 10.15 -6.17 -8.91
C GLY A 130 9.21 -5.40 -7.98
N ALA A 131 7.90 -5.31 -8.30
CA ALA A 131 6.89 -4.72 -7.44
C ALA A 131 6.08 -5.78 -6.69
N TRP A 132 5.31 -5.34 -5.69
CA TRP A 132 4.51 -6.18 -4.82
C TRP A 132 3.02 -5.81 -4.89
N SER A 133 2.16 -6.81 -4.88
CA SER A 133 0.73 -6.65 -4.62
C SER A 133 0.46 -6.81 -3.13
N LEU A 134 -0.37 -5.94 -2.56
CA LEU A 134 -0.84 -6.06 -1.18
C LEU A 134 -2.20 -6.77 -1.14
N LEU A 135 -2.30 -7.84 -0.36
CA LEU A 135 -3.52 -8.62 -0.17
C LEU A 135 -3.99 -8.50 1.28
N LEU A 136 -5.27 -8.25 1.49
CA LEU A 136 -5.90 -8.16 2.81
C LEU A 136 -6.65 -9.45 3.11
N SER A 137 -6.29 -10.14 4.19
CA SER A 137 -7.06 -11.26 4.73
C SER A 137 -8.13 -10.80 5.71
N ARG A 138 -7.95 -9.63 6.32
CA ARG A 138 -8.88 -9.03 7.29
C ARG A 138 -8.84 -7.51 7.22
N GLY A 139 -9.91 -6.85 7.65
CA GLY A 139 -9.92 -5.39 7.78
C GLY A 139 -11.25 -4.85 8.28
N VAL A 140 -11.28 -3.56 8.60
CA VAL A 140 -12.53 -2.86 8.91
C VAL A 140 -13.00 -2.12 7.67
N SER A 141 -14.10 -2.56 7.06
CA SER A 141 -14.70 -1.88 5.92
C SER A 141 -15.67 -0.79 6.37
N PHE A 142 -15.76 0.28 5.60
CA PHE A 142 -16.67 1.41 5.86
C PHE A 142 -17.74 1.51 4.78
N GLU A 143 -18.97 1.77 5.23
CA GLU A 143 -20.15 1.94 4.40
C GLU A 143 -20.82 3.30 4.64
N ALA A 144 -21.80 3.64 3.80
CA ALA A 144 -22.58 4.86 3.91
C ALA A 144 -23.27 4.99 5.28
N GLY A 145 -23.37 6.23 5.77
CA GLY A 145 -23.99 6.53 7.07
C GLY A 145 -23.14 6.16 8.28
N GLY A 146 -21.82 6.07 8.10
CA GLY A 146 -20.84 5.82 9.16
C GLY A 146 -20.90 4.41 9.75
N ARG A 147 -21.48 3.46 9.02
CA ARG A 147 -21.44 2.04 9.41
C ARG A 147 -20.07 1.48 9.05
N SER A 148 -19.56 0.60 9.91
CA SER A 148 -18.36 -0.16 9.65
C SER A 148 -18.53 -1.62 10.07
N ALA A 149 -17.78 -2.51 9.42
CA ALA A 149 -17.76 -3.93 9.72
C ALA A 149 -16.33 -4.46 9.78
N LEU A 150 -16.02 -5.25 10.80
CA LEU A 150 -14.80 -6.05 10.85
C LEU A 150 -15.04 -7.33 10.04
N GLU A 151 -14.25 -7.53 8.99
CA GLU A 151 -14.46 -8.57 7.99
C GLU A 151 -13.21 -9.42 7.82
N GLU A 152 -13.41 -10.72 7.58
CA GLU A 152 -12.41 -11.58 6.95
C GLU A 152 -12.68 -11.67 5.44
N PHE A 153 -11.62 -11.83 4.64
CA PHE A 153 -11.70 -11.91 3.18
C PHE A 153 -11.17 -13.25 2.69
N ALA A 154 -12.02 -13.99 1.98
CA ALA A 154 -11.68 -15.30 1.41
C ALA A 154 -12.16 -15.40 -0.06
N PRO A 155 -11.26 -15.45 -1.05
CA PRO A 155 -9.81 -15.30 -0.94
C PRO A 155 -9.40 -13.88 -0.45
N PRO A 156 -8.14 -13.68 -0.03
CA PRO A 156 -7.64 -12.35 0.34
C PRO A 156 -7.90 -11.30 -0.74
N ARG A 157 -8.32 -10.12 -0.31
CA ARG A 157 -8.72 -9.02 -1.19
C ARG A 157 -7.54 -8.17 -1.58
N ARG A 158 -7.29 -7.99 -2.88
CA ARG A 158 -6.20 -7.13 -3.38
C ARG A 158 -6.48 -5.64 -3.15
N ALA A 159 -5.49 -4.92 -2.64
CA ALA A 159 -5.52 -3.47 -2.57
C ALA A 159 -5.31 -2.86 -3.97
N THR A 160 -6.15 -1.89 -4.34
CA THR A 160 -6.02 -1.14 -5.60
C THR A 160 -5.40 0.24 -5.41
N TYR A 161 -5.46 0.75 -4.17
CA TYR A 161 -4.82 1.98 -3.71
C TYR A 161 -4.43 1.78 -2.25
N VAL A 162 -3.29 2.31 -1.85
CA VAL A 162 -2.82 2.27 -0.45
C VAL A 162 -2.52 3.68 0.03
N THR A 163 -3.00 4.04 1.22
CA THR A 163 -2.60 5.29 1.88
C THR A 163 -2.50 5.05 3.39
N GLY A 164 -1.85 5.94 4.13
CA GLY A 164 -1.47 5.63 5.51
C GLY A 164 -0.31 6.46 6.05
N THR A 165 0.47 7.07 5.16
CA THR A 165 1.75 7.71 5.46
C THR A 165 1.67 9.23 5.62
N PHE A 166 0.57 9.77 6.18
CA PHE A 166 0.49 11.21 6.46
C PHE A 166 1.32 11.56 7.72
N GLY A 167 2.64 11.75 7.57
CA GLY A 167 3.49 12.27 8.64
C GLY A 167 4.98 11.90 8.51
N ALA A 168 5.86 12.77 9.01
CA ALA A 168 7.34 12.69 8.89
C ALA A 168 8.03 11.55 9.69
N GLY A 169 7.30 10.48 10.01
CA GLY A 169 7.80 9.29 10.71
C GLY A 169 7.15 7.99 10.23
N ALA A 170 6.39 8.02 9.13
CA ALA A 170 5.65 6.88 8.60
C ALA A 170 6.52 5.83 7.90
N GLU A 171 7.81 6.11 7.71
CA GLU A 171 8.74 5.25 6.95
C GLU A 171 9.41 4.19 7.82
N SER A 172 9.40 4.36 9.14
CA SER A 172 9.88 3.37 10.10
C SER A 172 8.69 2.63 10.71
N GLY A 173 8.55 1.35 10.38
CA GLY A 173 7.50 0.48 10.92
C GLY A 173 6.72 -0.27 9.84
N TRP A 174 5.77 -1.09 10.29
CA TRP A 174 5.02 -2.00 9.43
C TRP A 174 4.22 -1.31 8.32
N VAL A 175 3.77 -0.06 8.54
CA VAL A 175 3.08 0.75 7.51
C VAL A 175 4.01 1.03 6.33
N GLY A 176 5.22 1.51 6.59
CA GLY A 176 6.22 1.78 5.55
C GLY A 176 6.65 0.49 4.84
N GLU A 177 6.83 -0.59 5.60
CA GLU A 177 7.20 -1.89 5.05
C GLU A 177 6.14 -2.44 4.10
N LEU A 178 4.86 -2.39 4.49
CA LEU A 178 3.75 -2.84 3.66
C LEU A 178 3.53 -1.95 2.44
N ALA A 179 3.76 -0.64 2.56
CA ALA A 179 3.58 0.31 1.47
C ALA A 179 4.75 0.35 0.46
N ARG A 180 5.88 -0.29 0.77
CA ARG A 180 7.09 -0.26 -0.05
C ARG A 180 6.90 -1.00 -1.38
N ASP A 181 7.37 -0.41 -2.48
CA ASP A 181 7.42 -1.03 -3.81
C ASP A 181 6.10 -1.68 -4.26
N LEU A 182 4.95 -1.09 -3.89
CA LEU A 182 3.66 -1.62 -4.30
C LEU A 182 3.37 -1.33 -5.78
N ASP A 183 2.69 -2.27 -6.43
CA ASP A 183 2.25 -2.15 -7.82
C ASP A 183 0.97 -1.30 -7.99
N CYS A 184 0.41 -0.81 -6.89
CA CYS A 184 -0.71 0.10 -6.85
C CYS A 184 -0.28 1.50 -6.35
N PRO A 185 -1.00 2.58 -6.72
CA PRO A 185 -0.67 3.93 -6.26
C PRO A 185 -0.68 4.04 -4.72
N THR A 186 0.34 4.70 -4.18
CA THR A 186 0.48 4.97 -2.74
C THR A 186 0.35 6.47 -2.43
N GLY A 187 -0.15 6.81 -1.24
CA GLY A 187 -0.42 8.20 -0.82
C GLY A 187 0.79 9.03 -0.35
N GLY A 188 2.03 8.54 -0.51
CA GLY A 188 3.25 9.26 -0.15
C GLY A 188 3.89 9.92 -1.37
N SER A 189 4.20 11.22 -1.29
CA SER A 189 4.85 11.98 -2.36
C SER A 189 6.36 12.02 -2.21
#